data_AF-A0A9E5SY27-F1
#
_entry.id   AF-A0A9E5SY27-F1
#
_cell.length_a   1.000
_cell.length_b   1.000
_cell.length_c   1.000
_cell.angle_alpha   90.00
_cell.angle_beta   90.00
_cell.angle_gamma   90.00
#
_symmetry.space_group_name_H-M   'P 1'
#
loop_
_entity.id
_entity.type
_entity.pdbx_description
1 polymer ?
#
loop_
_entity_poly.entity_id
_entity_poly.type
_entity_poly.pdbx_seq_one_letter_code
_entity_poly.pdbx_strand_id
1 'polypeptide(L)'
;MSTDFNKLTSEFLSGAGAALSSKEADIKKIAESADGKKVTRYIEQNGAVRKALESGDTEKLRQLITSVLSTQEGSRLAQQLADLLK
;
A
#
# COMPACT_ATOMS: atom_id res chain seq x y z
N MET A 1 -12.61 19.00 -9.17
CA MET A 1 -11.24 18.48 -9.42
C MET A 1 -11.11 17.08 -8.82
N SER A 2 -11.66 16.05 -9.47
CA SER A 2 -11.56 14.65 -8.99
C SER A 2 -11.34 13.63 -10.11
N THR A 3 -11.20 14.11 -11.35
CA THR A 3 -11.08 13.27 -12.55
C THR A 3 -9.76 12.48 -12.54
N ASP A 4 -8.69 13.05 -11.99
CA ASP A 4 -7.39 12.39 -11.90
C ASP A 4 -7.39 11.19 -10.96
N PHE A 5 -8.13 11.27 -9.84
CA PHE A 5 -8.26 10.14 -8.92
C PHE A 5 -9.09 9.01 -9.53
N ASN A 6 -10.23 9.33 -10.16
CA ASN A 6 -11.06 8.32 -10.83
C ASN A 6 -10.35 7.67 -12.02
N LYS A 7 -9.47 8.40 -12.70
CA LYS A 7 -8.67 7.86 -13.79
C LYS A 7 -7.55 6.96 -13.27
N LEU A 8 -6.86 7.37 -12.21
CA LEU A 8 -5.87 6.54 -11.50
C LEU A 8 -6.48 5.27 -10.92
N THR A 9 -7.66 5.33 -10.31
CA THR A 9 -8.33 4.13 -9.79
C THR A 9 -8.83 3.25 -10.92
N SER A 10 -9.33 3.81 -12.02
CA SER A 10 -9.70 3.06 -13.21
C SER A 10 -8.49 2.34 -13.83
N GLU A 11 -7.37 3.04 -14.02
CA GLU A 11 -6.13 2.47 -14.57
C GLU A 11 -5.50 1.45 -13.62
N PHE A 12 -5.53 1.73 -12.31
CA PHE A 12 -5.14 0.78 -11.29
C PHE A 12 -6.02 -0.46 -11.37
N LEU A 13 -7.34 -0.36 -11.22
CA LEU A 13 -8.26 -1.49 -11.24
C LEU A 13 -8.20 -2.31 -12.55
N SER A 14 -7.91 -1.66 -13.67
CA SER A 14 -7.86 -2.30 -14.99
C SER A 14 -6.56 -3.05 -15.27
N GLY A 15 -5.44 -2.69 -14.63
CA GLY A 15 -4.13 -3.33 -14.82
C GLY A 15 -3.59 -3.92 -13.52
N ALA A 16 -3.08 -3.05 -12.65
CA ALA A 16 -2.45 -3.45 -11.39
C ALA A 16 -3.43 -4.13 -10.44
N GLY A 17 -4.67 -3.65 -10.33
CA GLY A 17 -5.76 -4.19 -9.52
C GLY A 17 -6.23 -5.56 -9.97
N ALA A 18 -6.24 -5.84 -11.28
CA ALA A 18 -6.51 -7.18 -11.82
C ALA A 18 -5.37 -8.17 -11.52
N ALA A 19 -4.12 -7.72 -11.63
CA ALA A 19 -2.94 -8.51 -11.26
C ALA A 19 -2.87 -8.76 -9.75
N LEU A 20 -3.19 -7.75 -8.95
CA LEU A 20 -3.28 -7.83 -7.48
C LEU A 20 -4.41 -8.76 -7.04
N SER A 21 -5.57 -8.75 -7.70
CA SER A 21 -6.68 -9.65 -7.37
C SER A 21 -6.39 -11.11 -7.76
N SER A 22 -5.70 -11.37 -8.88
CA SER A 22 -5.26 -12.73 -9.22
C SER A 22 -4.19 -13.29 -8.27
N LYS A 23 -3.42 -12.39 -7.62
CA LYS A 23 -2.36 -12.72 -6.67
C LYS A 23 -2.73 -12.40 -5.23
N GLU A 24 -4.03 -12.18 -4.96
CA GLU A 24 -4.54 -11.70 -3.66
C GLU A 24 -4.14 -12.64 -2.52
N ALA A 25 -4.22 -13.96 -2.73
CA ALA A 25 -3.86 -14.95 -1.72
C ALA A 25 -2.40 -14.85 -1.30
N ASP A 26 -1.49 -14.58 -2.24
CA ASP A 26 -0.06 -14.48 -1.95
C ASP A 26 0.32 -13.10 -1.40
N ILE A 27 -0.35 -12.04 -1.85
CA ILE A 27 -0.27 -10.71 -1.24
C ILE A 27 -0.72 -10.78 0.23
N LYS A 28 -1.78 -11.53 0.51
CA LYS A 28 -2.28 -11.74 1.87
C LYS A 28 -1.26 -12.51 2.73
N LYS A 29 -0.58 -13.53 2.18
CA LYS A 29 0.54 -14.18 2.88
C LYS A 29 1.68 -13.21 3.17
N ILE A 30 2.02 -12.32 2.23
CA ILE A 30 3.04 -11.29 2.43
C ILE A 30 2.61 -10.29 3.51
N ALA A 31 1.34 -9.87 3.53
CA ALA A 31 0.80 -9.02 4.59
C ALA A 31 0.77 -9.72 5.96
N GLU A 32 0.50 -11.03 5.99
CA GLU A 32 0.51 -11.85 7.20
C GLU A 32 1.91 -12.28 7.66
N SER A 33 2.94 -12.00 6.86
CA SER A 33 4.34 -12.25 7.20
C SER A 33 4.80 -11.41 8.39
N ALA A 34 5.96 -11.73 8.96
CA ALA A 34 6.53 -10.98 10.07
C ALA A 34 6.74 -9.50 9.71
N ASP A 35 7.24 -9.21 8.51
CA ASP A 35 7.47 -7.86 8.03
C ASP A 35 6.14 -7.14 7.71
N GLY A 36 5.19 -7.83 7.08
CA GLY A 36 3.85 -7.30 6.79
C GLY A 36 3.07 -6.93 8.05
N LYS A 37 3.15 -7.76 9.09
CA LYS A 37 2.55 -7.48 10.40
C LYS A 37 3.23 -6.33 11.12
N LYS A 38 4.56 -6.20 11.04
CA LYS A 38 5.28 -5.06 11.64
C LYS A 38 4.90 -3.76 10.96
N VAL A 39 4.84 -3.75 9.63
CA VAL A 39 4.42 -2.58 8.84
C VAL A 39 2.96 -2.22 9.14
N THR A 40 2.06 -3.21 9.15
CA THR A 40 0.64 -3.01 9.49
C THR A 40 0.49 -2.43 10.88
N ARG A 41 1.17 -3.00 11.87
CA ARG A 41 1.14 -2.50 13.25
C ARG A 41 1.72 -1.10 13.36
N TYR A 42 2.78 -0.79 12.62
CA TYR A 42 3.35 0.56 12.58
C TYR A 42 2.35 1.57 11.99
N ILE A 43 1.64 1.21 10.92
CA ILE A 43 0.58 2.01 10.32
C ILE A 43 -0.62 2.17 11.26
N GLU A 44 -1.05 1.10 11.94
CA GLU A 44 -2.17 1.13 12.89
C GLU A 44 -1.85 2.00 14.12
N GLN A 45 -0.61 1.90 14.62
CA GLN A 45 -0.12 2.74 15.70
C GLN A 45 0.06 4.20 15.25
N ASN A 46 0.47 4.41 13.99
CA ASN A 46 0.46 5.72 13.34
C ASN A 46 -0.92 6.05 12.76
N GLY A 47 -1.85 6.45 13.64
CA GLY A 47 -3.17 6.99 13.24
C GLY A 47 -3.12 8.16 12.24
N ALA A 48 -1.93 8.71 11.95
CA ALA A 48 -1.66 9.64 10.88
C ALA A 48 -2.06 9.11 9.48
N VAL A 49 -1.88 7.81 9.19
CA VAL A 49 -2.25 7.23 7.89
C VAL A 49 -3.77 7.22 7.72
N ARG A 50 -4.48 6.83 8.78
CA ARG A 50 -5.95 6.80 8.80
C ARG A 50 -6.53 8.21 8.72
N LYS A 51 -5.96 9.18 9.45
CA LYS A 51 -6.32 10.60 9.34
C LYS A 51 -6.03 11.17 7.94
N ALA A 52 -4.92 10.81 7.31
CA ALA A 52 -4.60 11.25 5.95
C ALA A 52 -5.57 10.66 4.91
N LEU A 53 -5.98 9.40 5.08
CA LEU A 53 -7.05 8.76 4.29
C LEU A 53 -8.38 9.50 4.47
N GLU A 54 -8.81 9.72 5.72
CA GLU A 54 -10.08 10.36 6.05
C GLU A 54 -10.16 11.82 5.62
N SER A 55 -9.04 12.54 5.71
CA SER A 55 -8.95 13.94 5.26
C SER A 55 -8.82 14.10 3.75
N GLY A 56 -8.60 13.01 3.00
CA GLY A 56 -8.34 13.06 1.56
C GLY A 56 -7.01 13.75 1.20
N ASP A 57 -6.13 13.94 2.19
CA ASP A 57 -4.81 14.56 2.03
C ASP A 57 -3.85 13.53 1.39
N THR A 58 -3.99 13.41 0.08
CA THR A 58 -3.22 12.48 -0.76
C THR A 58 -1.72 12.75 -0.71
N GLU A 59 -1.30 13.97 -0.43
CA GLU A 59 0.10 14.37 -0.32
C GLU A 59 0.70 13.87 1.00
N LYS A 60 0.00 14.07 2.13
CA LYS A 60 0.37 13.43 3.40
C LYS A 60 0.32 11.91 3.31
N LEU A 61 -0.69 11.37 2.66
CA LEU A 61 -0.82 9.92 2.50
C LEU A 61 0.40 9.36 1.78
N ARG A 62 0.81 10.00 0.68
CA ARG A 62 2.00 9.60 -0.09
C ARG A 62 3.26 9.70 0.77
N GLN A 63 3.47 10.79 1.49
CA GLN A 63 4.62 10.95 2.39
C GLN A 63 4.67 9.90 3.50
N LEU A 64 3.52 9.57 4.09
CA LEU A 64 3.43 8.56 5.14
C LEU A 64 3.71 7.16 4.59
N ILE A 65 3.11 6.80 3.45
CA ILE A 65 3.41 5.53 2.77
C ILE A 65 4.89 5.47 2.40
N THR A 66 5.48 6.54 1.85
CA THR A 66 6.92 6.59 1.56
C THR A 66 7.76 6.43 2.82
N SER A 67 7.40 7.06 3.94
CA SER A 67 8.11 6.88 5.22
C SER A 67 8.05 5.44 5.71
N VAL A 68 6.87 4.81 5.60
CA VAL A 68 6.67 3.41 5.97
C VAL A 68 7.50 2.49 5.07
N LEU A 69 7.50 2.71 3.76
CA LEU A 69 8.29 1.94 2.79
C LEU A 69 9.80 2.17 2.93
N SER A 70 10.21 3.32 3.49
CA SER A 70 11.61 3.64 3.78
C SER A 70 12.12 2.92 5.04
N THR A 71 11.24 2.32 5.85
CA THR A 71 11.67 1.45 6.94
C THR A 71 12.27 0.14 6.40
N GLN A 72 13.11 -0.51 7.20
CA GLN A 72 13.77 -1.75 6.79
C GLN A 72 12.72 -2.85 6.50
N GLU A 73 11.68 -2.93 7.32
CA GLU A 73 10.53 -3.82 7.13
C GLU A 73 9.68 -3.43 5.91
N GLY A 74 9.39 -2.15 5.72
CA GLY A 74 8.60 -1.66 4.59
C GLY A 74 9.28 -1.88 3.24
N SER A 75 10.60 -1.73 3.19
CA SER A 75 11.39 -1.99 1.98
C SER A 75 11.39 -3.49 1.62
N ARG A 76 11.55 -4.37 2.62
CA ARG A 76 11.45 -5.83 2.42
C ARG A 76 10.05 -6.24 1.97
N LEU A 77 9.01 -5.67 2.56
CA LEU A 77 7.62 -5.91 2.16
C LEU A 77 7.37 -5.49 0.71
N ALA A 78 7.86 -4.31 0.32
CA ALA A 78 7.75 -3.82 -1.05
C ALA A 78 8.52 -4.69 -2.05
N GLN A 79 9.70 -5.18 -1.69
CA GLN A 79 10.44 -6.13 -2.52
C GLN A 79 9.68 -7.44 -2.70
N GLN A 80 9.12 -8.01 -1.63
CA GLN A 80 8.32 -9.23 -1.71
C GLN A 80 7.09 -9.04 -2.62
N LEU A 81 6.41 -7.90 -2.53
CA LEU A 81 5.28 -7.57 -3.42
C LEU A 81 5.74 -7.36 -4.87
N ALA A 82 6.87 -6.67 -5.09
CA ALA A 82 7.40 -6.42 -6.42
C ALA A 82 7.86 -7.71 -7.12
N ASP A 83 8.51 -8.62 -6.40
CA ASP A 83 8.90 -9.93 -6.93
C ASP A 83 7.68 -10.80 -7.24
N LEU A 84 6.60 -10.64 -6.48
CA LEU A 84 5.36 -11.35 -6.72
C LEU A 84 4.61 -10.83 -7.96
N LEU A 85 4.72 -9.54 -8.27
CA LEU A 85 4.04 -8.86 -9.38
C LEU A 85 4.84 -8.84 -10.69
N LYS A 86 6.11 -9.25 -10.66
CA LYS A 86 6.90 -9.60 -11.86
C LYS A 86 6.27 -10.77 -12.63
#